data_AF-A0A562ZST1-F1
#
_entry.id   AF-A0A562ZST1-F1
#
_cell.length_a   1.000
_cell.length_b   1.000
_cell.length_c   1.000
_cell.angle_alpha   90.00
_cell.angle_beta   90.00
_cell.angle_gamma   90.00
#
_symmetry.space_group_name_H-M   'P 1'
#
loop_
_entity.id
_entity.type
_entity.pdbx_description
1 polymer ?
#
loop_
_entity_poly.entity_id
_entity_poly.type
_entity_poly.pdbx_seq_one_letter_code
_entity_poly.pdbx_strand_id
1 'polypeptide(L)'
;MAHLLYSAKDRQGRAVQGFVEAAATADAREELMARGLSDVVLHQEAALATDARDIAGLDEAQARELARISISAMRRPGLLPLLGDVARNNRGWLLFDAALAGWGAYSGSRWLLASGLGLALLPFALAIWQYRHGGRYLALVKSFSIGEWDRVQELAAKLRVVSASRPTMDFDLDVRLACIVARRDGLAPAVAALAAWPAKLADTPGVYEGRLASVHAAAGDRDGYVRLMQASYEYAPSEPSRILDLALAHARFGDAKRAGELMQTLDASLLPPHGKGFVHWVDGLVRLRTGAPGGLDELQRGVAEFLKLASQPAVWTSLAFCTCDHAVALALAGSREAARAELAQVWTMVRAHADKPLLRMLQADGLAPN
;
A
#
# COMPACT_ATOMS: atom_id res chain seq x y z
N MET A 1 11.98 -10.61 15.69
CA MET A 1 12.35 -9.38 14.97
C MET A 1 11.63 -9.35 13.62
N ALA A 2 11.67 -8.22 12.92
CA ALA A 2 10.94 -8.03 11.66
C ALA A 2 11.71 -8.64 10.48
N HIS A 3 11.00 -9.35 9.58
CA HIS A 3 11.59 -9.89 8.35
C HIS A 3 11.27 -8.97 7.16
N LEU A 4 12.23 -8.14 6.79
CA LEU A 4 12.10 -7.10 5.78
C LEU A 4 12.41 -7.65 4.38
N LEU A 5 11.45 -7.50 3.48
CA LEU A 5 11.61 -7.83 2.07
C LEU A 5 12.53 -6.82 1.36
N TYR A 6 13.58 -7.30 0.69
CA TYR A 6 14.54 -6.46 -0.02
C TYR A 6 14.80 -6.89 -1.47
N SER A 7 15.26 -5.94 -2.28
CA SER A 7 15.93 -6.19 -3.55
C SER A 7 17.23 -5.39 -3.62
N ALA A 8 18.30 -5.98 -4.14
CA ALA A 8 19.62 -5.35 -4.23
C ALA A 8 20.41 -5.91 -5.44
N LYS A 9 21.66 -5.48 -5.59
CA LYS A 9 22.65 -6.07 -6.50
C LYS A 9 23.82 -6.68 -5.72
N ASP A 10 24.28 -7.85 -6.14
CA ASP A 10 25.49 -8.46 -5.59
C ASP A 10 26.78 -7.78 -6.10
N ARG A 11 27.94 -8.25 -5.64
CA ARG A 11 29.26 -7.74 -6.05
C ARG A 11 29.54 -7.87 -7.55
N GLN A 12 28.80 -8.71 -8.26
CA GLN A 12 28.91 -8.92 -9.71
C GLN A 12 27.84 -8.12 -10.47
N GLY A 13 27.05 -7.30 -9.79
CA GLY A 13 25.97 -6.49 -10.36
C GLY A 13 24.70 -7.29 -10.66
N ARG A 14 24.58 -8.55 -10.21
CA ARG A 14 23.39 -9.39 -10.44
C ARG A 14 22.30 -9.02 -9.45
N ALA A 15 21.06 -8.97 -9.93
CA ALA A 15 19.91 -8.70 -9.08
C ALA A 15 19.69 -9.84 -8.08
N VAL A 16 19.58 -9.50 -6.80
CA VAL A 16 19.26 -10.40 -5.70
C VAL A 16 18.06 -9.88 -4.91
N GLN A 17 17.29 -10.79 -4.35
CA GLN A 17 16.07 -10.48 -3.60
C GLN A 17 15.97 -11.47 -2.43
N GLY A 18 15.41 -11.05 -1.30
CA GLY A 18 15.31 -11.92 -0.13
C GLY A 18 14.67 -11.22 1.06
N PHE A 19 14.86 -11.83 2.23
CA PHE A 19 14.45 -11.27 3.51
C PHE A 19 15.69 -11.01 4.38
N VAL A 20 15.64 -9.94 5.15
CA VAL A 20 16.63 -9.63 6.18
C VAL A 20 15.91 -9.45 7.51
N GLU A 21 16.45 -10.03 8.57
CA GLU A 21 15.92 -9.86 9.92
C GLU A 21 16.55 -8.62 10.54
N ALA A 22 15.73 -7.62 10.87
CA ALA A 22 16.22 -6.40 11.50
C ALA A 22 15.15 -5.80 12.42
N ALA A 23 15.57 -4.94 13.35
CA ALA A 23 14.64 -4.17 14.18
C ALA A 23 14.14 -2.91 13.47
N ALA A 24 15.01 -2.26 12.68
CA ALA A 24 14.71 -1.04 11.96
C ALA A 24 15.11 -1.10 10.48
N THR A 25 14.51 -0.22 9.69
CA THR A 25 14.79 -0.07 8.25
C THR A 25 16.25 0.34 7.98
N ALA A 26 16.82 1.19 8.84
CA ALA A 26 18.22 1.62 8.74
C ALA A 26 19.19 0.46 8.97
N ASP A 27 19.01 -0.30 10.06
CA ASP A 27 19.83 -1.46 10.43
C ASP A 27 19.84 -2.50 9.29
N ALA A 28 18.67 -2.76 8.71
CA ALA A 28 18.52 -3.68 7.59
C ALA A 28 19.36 -3.27 6.39
N ARG A 29 19.39 -1.97 6.06
CA ARG A 29 20.20 -1.47 4.94
C ARG A 29 21.68 -1.59 5.25
N GLU A 30 22.12 -1.19 6.44
CA GLU A 30 23.52 -1.29 6.85
C GLU A 30 24.01 -2.73 6.81
N GLU A 31 23.22 -3.67 7.30
CA GLU A 31 23.55 -5.10 7.25
C GLU A 31 23.66 -5.62 5.81
N LEU A 32 22.71 -5.27 4.93
CA LEU A 32 22.75 -5.67 3.53
C LEU A 32 23.96 -5.08 2.81
N MET A 33 24.33 -3.84 3.11
CA MET A 33 25.54 -3.21 2.57
C MET A 33 26.82 -3.87 3.10
N ALA A 34 26.86 -4.24 4.39
CA ALA A 34 27.99 -4.98 4.98
C ALA A 34 28.18 -6.37 4.35
N ARG A 35 27.10 -7.02 3.90
CA ARG A 35 27.14 -8.25 3.10
C ARG A 35 27.70 -8.02 1.67
N GLY A 36 28.01 -6.78 1.30
CA GLY A 36 28.55 -6.40 0.00
C GLY A 36 27.48 -6.21 -1.08
N LEU A 37 26.23 -5.99 -0.68
CA LEU A 37 25.15 -5.66 -1.62
C LEU A 37 25.12 -4.15 -1.90
N SER A 38 24.73 -3.80 -3.11
CA SER A 38 24.54 -2.41 -3.57
C SER A 38 23.12 -2.20 -4.10
N ASP A 39 22.71 -0.95 -4.33
CA ASP A 39 21.34 -0.60 -4.77
C ASP A 39 20.24 -1.24 -3.91
N VAL A 40 20.43 -1.24 -2.59
CA VAL A 40 19.49 -1.86 -1.64
C VAL A 40 18.19 -1.07 -1.61
N VAL A 41 17.08 -1.78 -1.86
CA VAL A 41 15.72 -1.28 -1.76
C VAL A 41 14.93 -2.17 -0.81
N LEU A 42 14.42 -1.59 0.26
CA LEU A 42 13.49 -2.22 1.19
C LEU A 42 12.06 -1.97 0.71
N HIS A 43 11.23 -3.02 0.66
CA HIS A 43 9.86 -2.94 0.12
C HIS A 43 8.79 -2.79 1.21
N GLN A 44 9.19 -2.91 2.47
CA GLN A 44 8.34 -2.87 3.66
C GLN A 44 9.02 -2.06 4.76
N GLU A 45 8.21 -1.53 5.67
CA GLU A 45 8.68 -1.02 6.97
C GLU A 45 8.69 -2.15 8.01
N ALA A 46 9.48 -2.00 9.08
CA ALA A 46 9.61 -3.02 10.13
C ALA A 46 8.25 -3.41 10.75
N ALA A 47 7.36 -2.43 10.91
CA ALA A 47 6.03 -2.63 11.48
C ALA A 47 5.06 -3.42 10.59
N LEU A 48 5.32 -3.52 9.28
CA LEU A 48 4.52 -4.25 8.29
C LEU A 48 5.35 -5.37 7.63
N ALA A 49 6.42 -5.78 8.30
CA ALA A 49 7.31 -6.83 7.83
C ALA A 49 6.58 -8.17 7.75
N THR A 50 7.18 -9.08 6.98
CA THR A 50 6.63 -10.42 6.79
C THR A 50 6.68 -11.19 8.11
N ASP A 51 5.61 -11.94 8.42
CA ASP A 51 5.55 -12.75 9.64
C ASP A 51 6.63 -13.83 9.58
N ALA A 52 7.37 -14.02 10.67
CA ALA A 52 8.42 -15.03 10.74
C ALA A 52 7.88 -16.44 10.45
N ARG A 53 6.59 -16.70 10.74
CA ARG A 53 5.91 -17.97 10.43
C ARG A 53 5.80 -18.25 8.94
N ASP A 54 5.72 -17.22 8.11
CA ASP A 54 5.60 -17.37 6.64
C ASP A 54 6.95 -17.73 6.00
N ILE A 55 8.06 -17.55 6.73
CA ILE A 55 9.44 -17.79 6.27
C ILE A 55 10.04 -19.01 6.98
N ALA A 56 9.53 -19.37 8.16
CA ALA A 56 10.04 -20.48 8.97
C ALA A 56 10.05 -21.81 8.19
N GLY A 57 11.22 -22.45 8.14
CA GLY A 57 11.41 -23.75 7.51
C GLY A 57 11.65 -23.71 5.99
N LEU A 58 11.71 -22.53 5.38
CA LEU A 58 12.13 -22.38 3.98
C LEU A 58 13.66 -22.46 3.86
N ASP A 59 14.14 -23.16 2.84
CA ASP A 59 15.54 -23.06 2.44
C ASP A 59 15.83 -21.71 1.74
N GLU A 60 17.11 -21.41 1.52
CA GLU A 60 17.52 -20.12 0.93
C GLU A 60 16.98 -19.91 -0.50
N ALA A 61 16.79 -20.99 -1.28
CA ALA A 61 16.25 -20.89 -2.63
C ALA A 61 14.73 -20.62 -2.59
N GLN A 62 14.02 -21.29 -1.68
CA GLN A 62 12.60 -21.11 -1.42
C GLN A 62 12.30 -19.70 -0.87
N ALA A 63 13.11 -19.20 0.06
CA ALA A 63 12.97 -17.85 0.59
C ALA A 63 13.19 -16.77 -0.48
N ARG A 64 14.20 -16.96 -1.35
CA ARG A 64 14.45 -16.06 -2.50
C ARG A 64 13.29 -16.08 -3.50
N GLU A 65 12.74 -17.26 -3.75
CA GLU A 65 11.59 -17.41 -4.65
C GLU A 65 10.32 -16.77 -4.06
N LEU A 66 10.07 -16.95 -2.77
CA LEU A 66 9.00 -16.26 -2.06
C LEU A 66 9.17 -14.74 -2.13
N ALA A 67 10.38 -14.22 -1.89
CA ALA A 67 10.68 -12.79 -2.02
C ALA A 67 10.38 -12.28 -3.43
N ARG A 68 10.75 -13.04 -4.48
CA ARG A 68 10.47 -12.70 -5.87
C ARG A 68 8.98 -12.63 -6.16
N ILE A 69 8.21 -13.62 -5.70
CA ILE A 69 6.76 -13.65 -5.88
C ILE A 69 6.11 -12.47 -5.14
N SER A 70 6.54 -12.19 -3.91
CA SER A 70 6.04 -11.06 -3.11
C SER A 70 6.30 -9.72 -3.79
N ILE A 71 7.51 -9.48 -4.29
CA ILE A 71 7.86 -8.25 -5.03
C ILE A 71 7.06 -8.16 -6.34
N SER A 72 6.90 -9.27 -7.07
CA SER A 72 6.09 -9.35 -8.30
C SER A 72 4.63 -8.96 -8.01
N ALA A 73 4.04 -9.52 -6.96
CA ALA A 73 2.67 -9.26 -6.54
C ALA A 73 2.45 -7.80 -6.10
N MET A 74 3.43 -7.18 -5.43
CA MET A 74 3.39 -5.76 -5.08
C MET A 74 3.46 -4.85 -6.32
N ARG A 75 4.33 -5.17 -7.28
CA ARG A 75 4.52 -4.34 -8.49
C ARG A 75 3.37 -4.46 -9.48
N ARG A 76 2.86 -5.68 -9.69
CA ARG A 76 1.84 -5.99 -10.70
C ARG A 76 0.76 -6.88 -10.06
N PRO A 77 -0.10 -6.32 -9.21
CA PRO A 77 -1.20 -7.09 -8.64
C PRO A 77 -2.17 -7.52 -9.75
N GLY A 78 -2.56 -8.79 -9.77
CA GLY A 78 -3.52 -9.29 -10.74
C GLY A 78 -3.44 -10.80 -10.97
N LEU A 79 -4.48 -11.34 -11.61
CA LEU A 79 -4.53 -12.76 -11.96
C LEU A 79 -3.55 -13.11 -13.09
N LEU A 80 -3.44 -12.27 -14.13
CA LEU A 80 -2.58 -12.57 -15.28
C LEU A 80 -1.09 -12.65 -14.90
N PRO A 81 -0.50 -11.71 -14.12
CA PRO A 81 0.87 -11.85 -13.64
C PRO A 81 1.08 -13.11 -12.81
N LEU A 82 0.12 -13.45 -11.93
CA LEU A 82 0.16 -14.68 -11.13
C LEU A 82 0.20 -15.94 -12.01
N LEU A 83 -0.68 -16.04 -13.01
CA LEU A 83 -0.69 -17.19 -13.92
C LEU A 83 0.61 -17.31 -14.72
N GLY A 84 1.20 -16.17 -15.10
CA GLY A 84 2.53 -16.13 -15.73
C GLY A 84 3.64 -16.64 -14.82
N ASP A 85 3.62 -16.27 -13.53
CA ASP A 85 4.56 -16.78 -12.54
C ASP A 85 4.35 -18.29 -12.27
N VAL A 86 3.10 -18.76 -12.21
CA VAL A 86 2.77 -20.20 -12.10
C VAL A 86 3.30 -20.98 -13.30
N ALA A 87 3.09 -20.48 -14.52
CA ALA A 87 3.59 -21.13 -15.74
C ALA A 87 5.12 -21.21 -15.77
N ARG A 88 5.80 -20.12 -15.36
CA ARG A 88 7.26 -20.08 -15.32
C ARG A 88 7.83 -21.08 -14.31
N ASN A 89 7.23 -21.13 -13.12
CA ASN A 89 7.69 -21.97 -12.02
C ASN A 89 7.42 -23.46 -12.27
N ASN A 90 6.32 -23.78 -12.96
CA ASN A 90 5.94 -25.14 -13.28
C ASN A 90 6.37 -25.59 -14.68
N ARG A 91 7.26 -24.87 -15.36
CA ARG A 91 7.62 -25.14 -16.77
C ARG A 91 8.04 -26.59 -17.04
N GLY A 92 8.81 -27.21 -16.12
CA GLY A 92 9.28 -28.59 -16.29
C GLY A 92 8.14 -29.59 -16.17
N TRP A 93 7.26 -29.39 -15.19
CA TRP A 93 6.03 -30.15 -15.04
C TRP A 93 5.14 -29.97 -16.28
N LEU A 94 4.86 -28.74 -16.70
CA LEU A 94 4.02 -28.47 -17.86
C LEU A 94 4.55 -29.09 -19.16
N LEU A 95 5.88 -29.15 -19.34
CA LEU A 95 6.49 -29.85 -20.47
C LEU A 95 6.28 -31.37 -20.40
N PHE A 96 6.38 -31.96 -19.21
CA PHE A 96 6.09 -33.38 -19.00
C PHE A 96 4.62 -33.70 -19.29
N ASP A 97 3.69 -32.88 -18.78
CA ASP A 97 2.26 -33.05 -19.03
C ASP A 97 1.90 -32.86 -20.51
N ALA A 98 2.55 -31.91 -21.20
CA ALA A 98 2.39 -31.72 -22.63
C ALA A 98 2.90 -32.92 -23.43
N ALA A 99 4.04 -33.51 -23.04
CA ALA A 99 4.56 -34.74 -23.64
C ALA A 99 3.61 -35.92 -23.40
N LEU A 100 3.06 -36.06 -22.19
CA LEU A 100 2.08 -37.08 -21.85
C LEU A 100 0.80 -36.95 -22.68
N ALA A 101 0.29 -35.72 -22.83
CA ALA A 101 -0.87 -35.42 -23.66
C ALA A 101 -0.61 -35.73 -25.14
N GLY A 102 0.57 -35.33 -25.66
CA GLY A 102 0.99 -35.62 -27.02
C GLY A 102 1.13 -37.11 -27.30
N TRP A 103 1.69 -37.87 -26.35
CA TRP A 103 1.77 -39.33 -26.44
C TRP A 103 0.39 -39.98 -26.39
N GLY A 104 -0.51 -39.50 -25.54
CA GLY A 104 -1.90 -39.94 -25.50
C GLY A 104 -2.64 -39.73 -26.83
N ALA A 105 -2.43 -38.56 -27.46
CA ALA A 105 -2.98 -38.27 -28.78
C ALA A 105 -2.39 -39.20 -29.87
N TYR A 106 -1.07 -39.41 -29.87
CA TYR A 106 -0.39 -40.28 -30.84
C TYR A 106 -0.81 -41.75 -30.72
N SER A 107 -0.92 -42.27 -29.50
CA SER A 107 -1.31 -43.65 -29.21
C SER A 107 -2.81 -43.93 -29.30
N GLY A 108 -3.64 -42.89 -29.52
CA GLY A 108 -5.11 -42.99 -29.47
C GLY A 108 -5.69 -43.20 -28.07
N SER A 109 -4.87 -43.12 -27.01
CA SER A 109 -5.30 -43.30 -25.63
C SER A 109 -5.95 -42.03 -25.08
N ARG A 110 -7.28 -42.03 -25.04
CA ARG A 110 -8.08 -40.92 -24.48
C ARG A 110 -7.77 -40.64 -23.01
N TRP A 111 -7.42 -41.68 -22.24
CA TRP A 111 -7.07 -41.53 -20.83
C TRP A 111 -5.76 -40.78 -20.64
N LEU A 112 -4.71 -41.12 -21.40
CA LEU A 112 -3.41 -40.41 -21.30
C LEU A 112 -3.53 -38.96 -21.75
N LEU A 113 -4.30 -38.69 -22.81
CA LEU A 113 -4.61 -37.34 -23.24
C LEU A 113 -5.33 -36.55 -22.14
N ALA A 114 -6.39 -37.11 -21.56
CA ALA A 114 -7.15 -36.47 -20.49
C ALA A 114 -6.30 -36.24 -19.23
N SER A 115 -5.45 -37.20 -18.84
CA SER A 115 -4.55 -37.08 -17.70
C SER A 115 -3.50 -35.98 -17.90
N GLY A 116 -2.86 -35.92 -19.08
CA GLY A 116 -1.89 -34.86 -19.38
C GLY A 116 -2.53 -33.47 -19.34
N LEU A 117 -3.72 -33.30 -19.94
CA LEU A 117 -4.45 -32.03 -19.89
C LEU A 117 -4.91 -31.68 -18.46
N GLY A 118 -5.43 -32.65 -17.71
CA GLY A 118 -5.91 -32.43 -16.34
C GLY A 118 -4.79 -32.03 -15.38
N LEU A 119 -3.64 -32.71 -15.46
CA LEU A 119 -2.46 -32.39 -14.66
C LEU A 119 -1.89 -31.02 -15.02
N ALA A 120 -1.87 -30.66 -16.31
CA ALA A 120 -1.38 -29.35 -16.76
C ALA A 120 -2.25 -28.20 -16.21
N LEU A 121 -3.56 -28.42 -16.03
CA LEU A 121 -4.49 -27.42 -15.50
C LEU A 121 -4.43 -27.30 -13.97
N LEU A 122 -4.01 -28.35 -13.26
CA LEU A 122 -4.00 -28.41 -11.80
C LEU A 122 -3.26 -27.24 -11.12
N PRO A 123 -2.00 -26.89 -11.48
CA PRO A 123 -1.30 -25.80 -10.81
C PRO A 123 -2.00 -24.45 -11.01
N PHE A 124 -2.64 -24.23 -12.17
CA PHE A 124 -3.42 -23.01 -12.43
C PHE A 124 -4.73 -22.98 -11.65
N ALA A 125 -5.45 -24.10 -11.59
CA ALA A 125 -6.68 -24.20 -10.82
C ALA A 125 -6.43 -23.94 -9.32
N LEU A 126 -5.35 -24.50 -8.77
CA LEU A 126 -4.93 -24.25 -7.39
C LEU A 126 -4.55 -22.78 -7.17
N ALA A 127 -3.78 -22.18 -8.08
CA ALA A 127 -3.40 -20.78 -8.00
C ALA A 127 -4.61 -19.84 -8.07
N ILE A 128 -5.57 -20.09 -8.97
CA ILE A 128 -6.83 -19.33 -9.09
C ILE A 128 -7.64 -19.46 -7.80
N TRP A 129 -7.75 -20.68 -7.26
CA TRP A 129 -8.47 -20.94 -6.02
C TRP A 129 -7.86 -20.19 -4.84
N GLN A 130 -6.53 -20.16 -4.71
CA GLN A 130 -5.85 -19.39 -3.67
C GLN A 130 -5.97 -17.88 -3.91
N TYR A 131 -5.85 -17.44 -5.16
CA TYR A 131 -5.98 -16.03 -5.56
C TYR A 131 -7.35 -15.45 -5.26
N ARG A 132 -8.43 -16.25 -5.20
CA ARG A 132 -9.78 -15.74 -4.91
C ARG A 132 -9.84 -14.85 -3.67
N HIS A 133 -9.00 -15.10 -2.66
CA HIS A 133 -8.91 -14.28 -1.45
C HIS A 133 -8.14 -12.98 -1.70
N GLY A 134 -6.99 -13.06 -2.38
CA GLY A 134 -6.22 -11.87 -2.80
C GLY A 134 -7.01 -10.97 -3.75
N GLY A 135 -7.74 -11.54 -4.71
CA GLY A 135 -8.63 -10.83 -5.62
C GLY A 135 -9.81 -10.15 -4.90
N ARG A 136 -10.41 -10.80 -3.89
CA ARG A 136 -11.44 -10.17 -3.04
C ARG A 136 -10.87 -9.02 -2.21
N TYR A 137 -9.68 -9.19 -1.65
CA TYR A 137 -9.02 -8.13 -0.89
C TYR A 137 -8.67 -6.94 -1.80
N LEU A 138 -8.13 -7.18 -2.99
CA LEU A 138 -7.88 -6.13 -3.98
C LEU A 138 -9.17 -5.40 -4.40
N ALA A 139 -10.26 -6.16 -4.62
CA ALA A 139 -11.57 -5.59 -4.91
C ALA A 139 -12.09 -4.76 -3.73
N LEU A 140 -11.83 -5.17 -2.49
CA LEU A 140 -12.21 -4.43 -1.29
C LEU A 140 -11.46 -3.11 -1.20
N VAL A 141 -10.14 -3.12 -1.39
CA VAL A 141 -9.32 -1.90 -1.39
C VAL A 141 -9.79 -0.96 -2.50
N LYS A 142 -10.04 -1.48 -3.71
CA LYS A 142 -10.60 -0.69 -4.82
C LYS A 142 -11.95 -0.06 -4.46
N SER A 143 -12.90 -0.86 -3.97
CA SER A 143 -14.25 -0.41 -3.60
C SER A 143 -14.19 0.66 -2.51
N PHE A 144 -13.29 0.48 -1.53
CA PHE A 144 -13.07 1.45 -0.47
C PHE A 144 -12.54 2.77 -1.03
N SER A 145 -11.55 2.74 -1.92
CA SER A 145 -10.96 3.95 -2.49
C SER A 145 -11.93 4.81 -3.30
N ILE A 146 -12.94 4.19 -3.94
CA ILE A 146 -13.93 4.90 -4.77
C ILE A 146 -15.26 5.18 -4.06
N GLY A 147 -15.38 4.80 -2.78
CA GLY A 147 -16.58 5.08 -2.00
C GLY A 147 -17.74 4.08 -2.10
N GLU A 148 -17.51 2.87 -2.58
CA GLU A 148 -18.53 1.81 -2.66
C GLU A 148 -18.68 1.09 -1.30
N TRP A 149 -19.22 1.78 -0.30
CA TRP A 149 -19.26 1.33 1.10
C TRP A 149 -19.98 0.00 1.32
N ASP A 150 -21.13 -0.20 0.68
CA ASP A 150 -21.90 -1.45 0.79
C ASP A 150 -21.10 -2.63 0.23
N ARG A 151 -20.38 -2.41 -0.88
CA ARG A 151 -19.53 -3.42 -1.48
C ARG A 151 -18.33 -3.76 -0.59
N VAL A 152 -17.76 -2.77 0.10
CA VAL A 152 -16.70 -3.01 1.10
C VAL A 152 -17.21 -3.91 2.22
N GLN A 153 -18.41 -3.66 2.75
CA GLN A 153 -19.00 -4.48 3.81
C GLN A 153 -19.24 -5.93 3.35
N GLU A 154 -19.79 -6.12 2.15
CA GLU A 154 -20.01 -7.44 1.55
C GLU A 154 -18.70 -8.22 1.38
N LEU A 155 -17.67 -7.55 0.85
CA LEU A 155 -16.36 -8.16 0.64
C LEU A 155 -15.65 -8.46 1.96
N ALA A 156 -15.76 -7.58 2.96
CA ALA A 156 -15.19 -7.78 4.28
C ALA A 156 -15.81 -9.02 4.94
N ALA A 157 -17.13 -9.18 4.88
CA ALA A 157 -17.83 -10.36 5.40
C ALA A 157 -17.32 -11.67 4.74
N LYS A 158 -17.10 -11.65 3.42
CA LYS A 158 -16.53 -12.80 2.68
C LYS A 158 -15.06 -13.09 3.00
N LEU A 159 -14.32 -12.10 3.50
CA LEU A 159 -12.91 -12.24 3.86
C LEU A 159 -12.70 -12.66 5.31
N ARG A 160 -13.68 -12.49 6.20
CA ARG A 160 -13.57 -12.81 7.64
C ARG A 160 -13.08 -14.22 7.95
N VAL A 161 -13.54 -15.20 7.18
CA VAL A 161 -13.14 -16.60 7.36
C VAL A 161 -11.62 -16.78 7.19
N VAL A 162 -10.99 -15.99 6.30
CA VAL A 162 -9.55 -16.09 6.03
C VAL A 162 -8.74 -15.04 6.80
N SER A 163 -9.31 -13.89 7.13
CA SER A 163 -8.62 -12.89 7.95
C SER A 163 -8.39 -13.37 9.38
N ALA A 164 -9.24 -14.26 9.91
CA ALA A 164 -9.10 -14.80 11.27
C ALA A 164 -7.72 -15.43 11.56
N SER A 165 -7.04 -15.99 10.56
CA SER A 165 -5.68 -16.54 10.69
C SER A 165 -4.58 -15.56 10.23
N ARG A 166 -4.94 -14.33 9.84
CA ARG A 166 -4.06 -13.30 9.28
C ARG A 166 -4.29 -11.95 9.98
N PRO A 167 -3.64 -11.70 11.14
CA PRO A 167 -3.91 -10.54 11.99
C PRO A 167 -3.82 -9.19 11.26
N THR A 168 -2.85 -9.03 10.36
CA THR A 168 -2.67 -7.79 9.56
C THR A 168 -3.85 -7.51 8.63
N MET A 169 -4.38 -8.54 7.98
CA MET A 169 -5.57 -8.43 7.13
C MET A 169 -6.80 -8.16 7.98
N ASP A 170 -6.97 -8.85 9.10
CA ASP A 170 -8.14 -8.68 9.96
C ASP A 170 -8.20 -7.27 10.56
N PHE A 171 -7.06 -6.72 10.97
CA PHE A 171 -6.96 -5.35 11.44
C PHE A 171 -7.28 -4.35 10.33
N ASP A 172 -6.74 -4.53 9.13
CA ASP A 172 -7.02 -3.66 8.00
C ASP A 172 -8.52 -3.63 7.64
N LEU A 173 -9.20 -4.78 7.70
CA LEU A 173 -10.65 -4.86 7.51
C LEU A 173 -11.40 -4.06 8.57
N ASP A 174 -11.07 -4.25 9.84
CA ASP A 174 -11.72 -3.55 10.96
C ASP A 174 -11.53 -2.04 10.86
N VAL A 175 -10.32 -1.57 10.53
CA VAL A 175 -10.03 -0.14 10.36
C VAL A 175 -10.84 0.47 9.21
N ARG A 176 -10.97 -0.25 8.08
CA ARG A 176 -11.77 0.23 6.93
C ARG A 176 -13.26 0.30 7.26
N LEU A 177 -13.78 -0.70 7.97
CA LEU A 177 -15.17 -0.68 8.42
C LEU A 177 -15.39 0.44 9.46
N ALA A 178 -14.47 0.64 10.38
CA ALA A 178 -14.50 1.76 11.33
C ALA A 178 -14.45 3.11 10.60
N CYS A 179 -13.67 3.25 9.53
CA CYS A 179 -13.69 4.45 8.69
C CYS A 179 -15.06 4.72 8.03
N ILE A 180 -15.81 3.68 7.68
CA ILE A 180 -17.18 3.81 7.15
C ILE A 180 -18.13 4.23 8.27
N VAL A 181 -18.05 3.58 9.43
CA VAL A 181 -18.83 3.95 10.63
C VAL A 181 -18.54 5.39 11.05
N ALA A 182 -17.28 5.82 11.06
CA ALA A 182 -16.88 7.18 11.42
C ALA A 182 -17.53 8.24 10.53
N ARG A 183 -17.67 7.96 9.22
CA ARG A 183 -18.33 8.85 8.25
C ARG A 183 -19.84 8.93 8.45
N ARG A 184 -20.48 7.82 8.83
CA ARG A 184 -21.94 7.68 8.92
C ARG A 184 -22.48 8.04 10.30
N ASP A 185 -21.88 7.46 11.33
CA ASP A 185 -22.37 7.41 12.70
C ASP A 185 -21.48 8.21 13.69
N GLY A 186 -20.35 8.73 13.20
CA GLY A 186 -19.41 9.53 13.98
C GLY A 186 -18.28 8.73 14.65
N LEU A 187 -17.37 9.44 15.30
CA LEU A 187 -16.10 8.91 15.78
C LEU A 187 -16.25 7.86 16.90
N ALA A 188 -17.08 8.14 17.92
CA ALA A 188 -17.20 7.31 19.10
C ALA A 188 -17.55 5.82 18.79
N PRO A 189 -18.60 5.50 18.01
CA PRO A 189 -18.89 4.10 17.67
C PRO A 189 -17.79 3.46 16.80
N ALA A 190 -17.11 4.24 15.95
CA ALA A 190 -16.02 3.74 15.13
C ALA A 190 -14.79 3.35 15.95
N VAL A 191 -14.41 4.16 16.95
CA VAL A 191 -13.31 3.84 17.87
C VAL A 191 -13.68 2.65 18.75
N ALA A 192 -14.93 2.57 19.22
CA ALA A 192 -15.40 1.44 20.02
C ALA A 192 -15.29 0.10 19.28
N ALA A 193 -15.50 0.08 17.95
CA ALA A 193 -15.33 -1.11 17.13
C ALA A 193 -13.87 -1.62 17.10
N LEU A 194 -12.89 -0.79 17.46
CA LEU A 194 -11.47 -1.13 17.47
C LEU A 194 -10.90 -1.41 18.87
N ALA A 195 -11.73 -1.42 19.91
CA ALA A 195 -11.28 -1.46 21.31
C ALA A 195 -10.41 -2.68 21.68
N ALA A 196 -10.53 -3.80 20.97
CA ALA A 196 -9.74 -5.00 21.21
C ALA A 196 -8.33 -4.97 20.58
N TRP A 197 -8.08 -4.08 19.61
CA TRP A 197 -6.84 -4.07 18.83
C TRP A 197 -5.58 -3.62 19.57
N PRO A 198 -5.62 -2.67 20.51
CA PRO A 198 -4.41 -2.31 21.27
C PRO A 198 -3.76 -3.53 21.94
N ALA A 199 -4.56 -4.43 22.53
CA ALA A 199 -4.06 -5.64 23.15
C ALA A 199 -3.53 -6.66 22.12
N LYS A 200 -4.17 -6.78 20.95
CA LYS A 200 -3.73 -7.67 19.87
C LYS A 200 -2.47 -7.22 19.16
N LEU A 201 -2.12 -5.94 19.25
CA LEU A 201 -0.98 -5.32 18.56
C LEU A 201 0.12 -4.89 19.54
N ALA A 202 0.15 -5.44 20.75
CA ALA A 202 1.13 -5.09 21.77
C ALA A 202 2.59 -5.28 21.29
N ASP A 203 2.83 -6.23 20.39
CA ASP A 203 4.16 -6.54 19.83
C ASP A 203 4.56 -5.63 18.64
N THR A 204 3.65 -4.78 18.17
CA THR A 204 3.86 -3.84 17.05
C THR A 204 3.44 -2.42 17.45
N PRO A 205 4.16 -1.78 18.38
CA PRO A 205 3.80 -0.46 18.89
C PRO A 205 3.71 0.60 17.79
N GLY A 206 2.78 1.54 17.93
CA GLY A 206 2.54 2.64 16.98
C GLY A 206 1.68 2.28 15.77
N VAL A 207 1.48 0.98 15.46
CA VAL A 207 0.63 0.53 14.36
C VAL A 207 -0.85 0.84 14.64
N TYR A 208 -1.29 0.64 15.88
CA TYR A 208 -2.67 0.94 16.26
C TYR A 208 -2.98 2.43 16.09
N GLU A 209 -2.14 3.30 16.63
CA GLU A 209 -2.29 4.76 16.60
C GLU A 209 -2.31 5.28 15.16
N GLY A 210 -1.34 4.86 14.33
CA GLY A 210 -1.25 5.29 12.94
C GLY A 210 -2.48 4.86 12.11
N ARG A 211 -3.01 3.66 12.37
CA ARG A 211 -4.22 3.18 11.68
C ARG A 211 -5.50 3.80 12.22
N LEU A 212 -5.58 4.05 13.54
CA LEU A 212 -6.69 4.76 14.17
C LEU A 212 -6.79 6.21 13.67
N ALA A 213 -5.66 6.86 13.34
CA ALA A 213 -5.66 8.20 12.77
C ALA A 213 -6.55 8.29 11.51
N SER A 214 -6.55 7.26 10.66
CA SER A 214 -7.41 7.21 9.47
C SER A 214 -8.92 7.25 9.83
N VAL A 215 -9.31 6.71 10.99
CA VAL A 215 -10.68 6.75 11.52
C VAL A 215 -11.03 8.15 12.03
N HIS A 216 -10.08 8.86 12.64
CA HIS A 216 -10.26 10.26 12.99
C HIS A 216 -10.41 11.15 11.75
N ALA A 217 -9.54 10.97 10.75
CA ALA A 217 -9.67 11.65 9.46
C ALA A 217 -11.02 11.37 8.79
N ALA A 218 -11.50 10.11 8.87
CA ALA A 218 -12.82 9.71 8.39
C ALA A 218 -13.99 10.45 9.06
N ALA A 219 -13.87 10.74 10.36
CA ALA A 219 -14.85 11.52 11.10
C ALA A 219 -14.72 13.04 10.88
N GLY A 220 -13.70 13.50 10.14
CA GLY A 220 -13.36 14.90 10.00
C GLY A 220 -12.62 15.50 11.22
N ASP A 221 -12.14 14.66 12.14
CA ASP A 221 -11.36 15.08 13.30
C ASP A 221 -9.88 15.23 12.91
N ARG A 222 -9.55 16.40 12.36
CA ARG A 222 -8.19 16.76 11.90
C ARG A 222 -7.19 16.79 13.05
N ASP A 223 -7.58 17.33 14.20
CA ASP A 223 -6.70 17.45 15.37
C ASP A 223 -6.40 16.08 15.96
N GLY A 224 -7.42 15.22 16.06
CA GLY A 224 -7.24 13.82 16.46
C GLY A 224 -6.38 13.03 15.49
N TYR A 225 -6.49 13.27 14.19
CA TYR A 225 -5.59 12.69 13.19
C TYR A 225 -4.13 13.09 13.46
N VAL A 226 -3.82 14.39 13.56
CA VAL A 226 -2.43 14.85 13.81
C VAL A 226 -1.90 14.29 15.14
N ARG A 227 -2.70 14.32 16.21
CA ARG A 227 -2.31 13.78 17.52
C ARG A 227 -1.97 12.29 17.47
N LEU A 228 -2.74 11.49 16.74
CA LEU A 228 -2.49 10.05 16.63
C LEU A 228 -1.29 9.74 15.74
N MET A 229 -1.05 10.54 14.70
CA MET A 229 0.17 10.42 13.90
C MET A 229 1.41 10.75 14.74
N GLN A 230 1.31 11.74 15.64
CA GLN A 230 2.37 12.06 16.60
C GLN A 230 2.61 10.90 17.57
N ALA A 231 1.56 10.32 18.15
CA ALA A 231 1.68 9.16 19.02
C ALA A 231 2.31 7.95 18.29
N SER A 232 1.93 7.69 17.04
CA SER A 232 2.52 6.63 16.21
C SER A 232 4.03 6.86 15.97
N TYR A 233 4.43 8.11 15.72
CA TYR A 233 5.83 8.51 15.54
C TYR A 233 6.66 8.32 16.82
N GLU A 234 6.10 8.62 17.99
CA GLU A 234 6.82 8.52 19.28
C GLU A 234 7.28 7.09 19.62
N TYR A 235 6.61 6.07 19.09
CA TYR A 235 7.03 4.68 19.23
C TYR A 235 8.26 4.32 18.40
N ALA A 236 8.48 4.98 17.27
CA ALA A 236 9.57 4.70 16.34
C ALA A 236 10.04 5.98 15.62
N PRO A 237 10.66 6.93 16.35
CA PRO A 237 10.99 8.25 15.82
C PRO A 237 12.09 8.23 14.75
N SER A 238 12.87 7.16 14.71
CA SER A 238 13.90 6.92 13.68
C SER A 238 13.36 6.25 12.42
N GLU A 239 12.12 5.76 12.41
CA GLU A 239 11.56 5.09 11.24
C GLU A 239 11.16 6.12 10.17
N PRO A 240 11.75 6.06 8.95
CA PRO A 240 11.52 7.05 7.89
C PRO A 240 10.05 7.19 7.49
N SER A 241 9.30 6.08 7.46
CA SER A 241 7.87 6.10 7.17
C SER A 241 7.09 6.87 8.22
N ARG A 242 7.40 6.70 9.51
CA ARG A 242 6.76 7.43 10.62
C ARG A 242 7.05 8.92 10.58
N ILE A 243 8.29 9.29 10.26
CA ILE A 243 8.66 10.70 10.05
C ILE A 243 7.82 11.30 8.93
N LEU A 244 7.73 10.62 7.77
CA LEU A 244 7.01 11.11 6.60
C LEU A 244 5.50 11.19 6.83
N ASP A 245 4.93 10.18 7.49
CA ASP A 245 3.53 10.08 7.91
C ASP A 245 3.12 11.26 8.81
N LEU A 246 3.94 11.56 9.82
CA LEU A 246 3.74 12.71 10.70
C LEU A 246 3.93 14.04 9.97
N ALA A 247 4.95 14.13 9.11
CA ALA A 247 5.21 15.32 8.31
C ALA A 247 4.01 15.64 7.40
N LEU A 248 3.40 14.63 6.76
CA LEU A 248 2.18 14.81 5.98
C LEU A 248 1.00 15.29 6.82
N ALA A 249 0.85 14.75 8.03
CA ALA A 249 -0.23 15.18 8.91
C ALA A 249 -0.11 16.66 9.29
N HIS A 250 1.09 17.10 9.64
CA HIS A 250 1.39 18.50 9.90
C HIS A 250 1.24 19.37 8.64
N ALA A 251 1.69 18.90 7.49
CA ALA A 251 1.61 19.64 6.23
C ALA A 251 0.17 19.88 5.78
N ARG A 252 -0.76 18.92 5.99
CA ARG A 252 -2.17 19.07 5.61
C ARG A 252 -3.02 19.77 6.67
N PHE A 253 -2.82 19.44 7.94
CA PHE A 253 -3.76 19.83 9.00
C PHE A 253 -3.13 20.49 10.21
N GLY A 254 -1.83 20.31 10.43
CA GLY A 254 -1.11 20.89 11.57
C GLY A 254 -0.21 22.07 11.19
N ASP A 255 0.90 22.20 11.90
CA ASP A 255 1.92 23.22 11.67
C ASP A 255 2.87 22.87 10.50
N ALA A 256 2.86 23.70 9.45
CA ALA A 256 3.73 23.52 8.28
C ALA A 256 5.22 23.65 8.59
N LYS A 257 5.61 24.45 9.60
CA LYS A 257 7.02 24.56 10.01
C LYS A 257 7.51 23.24 10.59
N ARG A 258 6.70 22.64 11.47
CA ARG A 258 6.98 21.32 12.05
C ARG A 258 7.11 20.24 10.97
N ALA A 259 6.26 20.26 9.96
CA ALA A 259 6.41 19.37 8.80
C ALA A 259 7.76 19.57 8.09
N GLY A 260 8.18 20.82 7.87
CA GLY A 260 9.48 21.14 7.29
C GLY A 260 10.66 20.62 8.13
N GLU A 261 10.61 20.75 9.45
CA GLU A 261 11.64 20.21 10.36
C GLU A 261 11.74 18.68 10.26
N LEU A 262 10.61 17.97 10.24
CA LEU A 262 10.58 16.51 10.09
C LEU A 262 11.15 16.08 8.73
N MET A 263 10.85 16.82 7.66
CA MET A 263 11.39 16.53 6.33
C MET A 263 12.91 16.73 6.26
N GLN A 264 13.50 17.61 7.08
CA GLN A 264 14.95 17.78 7.14
C GLN A 264 15.67 16.59 7.79
N THR A 265 14.98 15.85 8.67
CA THR A 265 15.54 14.66 9.33
C THR A 265 15.29 13.37 8.55
N LEU A 266 14.43 13.41 7.54
CA LEU A 266 14.03 12.24 6.76
C LEU A 266 15.14 11.81 5.79
N ASP A 267 15.69 10.61 5.99
CA ASP A 267 16.46 9.93 4.94
C ASP A 267 15.50 9.26 3.95
N ALA A 268 15.16 9.97 2.88
CA ALA A 268 14.26 9.47 1.83
C ALA A 268 14.79 8.23 1.10
N SER A 269 16.09 7.92 1.18
CA SER A 269 16.66 6.73 0.56
C SER A 269 16.36 5.44 1.33
N LEU A 270 15.86 5.54 2.56
CA LEU A 270 15.36 4.41 3.33
C LEU A 270 13.86 4.14 3.11
N LEU A 271 13.14 5.03 2.40
CA LEU A 271 11.73 4.84 2.16
C LEU A 271 11.49 3.72 1.12
N PRO A 272 10.41 2.95 1.28
CA PRO A 272 9.96 2.04 0.25
C PRO A 272 9.58 2.81 -1.03
N PRO A 273 9.56 2.16 -2.21
CA PRO A 273 9.35 2.84 -3.49
C PRO A 273 8.09 3.74 -3.56
N HIS A 274 7.03 3.39 -2.83
CA HIS A 274 5.79 4.18 -2.78
C HIS A 274 5.90 5.46 -1.95
N GLY A 275 6.94 5.61 -1.13
CA GLY A 275 7.17 6.81 -0.32
C GLY A 275 7.54 8.05 -1.14
N LYS A 276 8.06 7.89 -2.37
CA LYS A 276 8.54 9.01 -3.20
C LYS A 276 7.46 10.05 -3.51
N GLY A 277 6.25 9.61 -3.85
CA GLY A 277 5.12 10.52 -4.11
C GLY A 277 4.76 11.34 -2.87
N PHE A 278 4.82 10.72 -1.68
CA PHE A 278 4.57 11.41 -0.42
C PHE A 278 5.65 12.44 -0.08
N VAL A 279 6.94 12.16 -0.33
CA VAL A 279 8.02 13.15 -0.11
C VAL A 279 7.74 14.45 -0.88
N HIS A 280 7.45 14.35 -2.18
CA HIS A 280 7.12 15.51 -3.01
C HIS A 280 5.81 16.18 -2.60
N TRP A 281 4.81 15.40 -2.21
CA TRP A 281 3.53 15.94 -1.73
C TRP A 281 3.72 16.79 -0.46
N VAL A 282 4.47 16.27 0.53
CA VAL A 282 4.76 16.99 1.77
C VAL A 282 5.59 18.25 1.48
N ASP A 283 6.67 18.14 0.70
CA ASP A 283 7.51 19.30 0.36
C ASP A 283 6.71 20.40 -0.36
N GLY A 284 5.87 20.02 -1.33
CA GLY A 284 4.99 20.94 -2.03
C GLY A 284 4.02 21.69 -1.10
N LEU A 285 3.36 20.96 -0.19
CA LEU A 285 2.46 21.56 0.81
C LEU A 285 3.21 22.49 1.77
N VAL A 286 4.38 22.08 2.26
CA VAL A 286 5.20 22.89 3.18
C VAL A 286 5.60 24.20 2.49
N ARG A 287 6.08 24.13 1.24
CA ARG A 287 6.47 25.33 0.48
C ARG A 287 5.31 26.28 0.26
N LEU A 288 4.15 25.77 -0.18
CA LEU A 288 2.95 26.59 -0.39
C LEU A 288 2.50 27.27 0.90
N ARG A 289 2.51 26.56 2.03
CA ARG A 289 2.04 27.10 3.32
C ARG A 289 3.04 28.03 4.00
N THR A 290 4.32 27.95 3.65
CA THR A 290 5.39 28.82 4.18
C THR A 290 5.75 29.97 3.23
N GLY A 291 5.16 30.02 2.04
CA GLY A 291 5.48 31.00 1.00
C GLY A 291 6.81 30.76 0.28
N ALA A 292 7.40 29.57 0.43
CA ALA A 292 8.62 29.22 -0.29
C ALA A 292 8.33 28.90 -1.78
N PRO A 293 9.26 29.20 -2.70
CA PRO A 293 9.06 28.95 -4.12
C PRO A 293 9.07 27.46 -4.47
N GLY A 294 8.44 27.12 -5.60
CA GLY A 294 8.45 25.78 -6.19
C GLY A 294 7.43 24.80 -5.60
N GLY A 295 6.54 25.24 -4.71
CA GLY A 295 5.54 24.35 -4.10
C GLY A 295 4.60 23.68 -5.11
N LEU A 296 4.19 24.40 -6.17
CA LEU A 296 3.38 23.85 -7.25
C LEU A 296 4.11 22.74 -8.03
N ASP A 297 5.36 22.98 -8.41
CA ASP A 297 6.19 22.03 -9.15
C ASP A 297 6.43 20.74 -8.35
N GLU A 298 6.64 20.86 -7.03
CA GLU A 298 6.80 19.69 -6.16
C GLU A 298 5.50 18.89 -6.02
N LEU A 299 4.34 19.56 -5.91
CA LEU A 299 3.06 18.85 -5.95
C LEU A 299 2.86 18.11 -7.29
N GLN A 300 3.20 18.73 -8.42
CA GLN A 300 3.14 18.09 -9.73
C GLN A 300 4.03 16.84 -9.79
N ARG A 301 5.24 16.89 -9.23
CA ARG A 301 6.13 15.72 -9.10
C ARG A 301 5.51 14.63 -8.22
N GLY A 302 4.87 15.00 -7.12
CA GLY A 302 4.13 14.07 -6.26
C GLY A 302 3.05 13.32 -7.03
N VAL A 303 2.22 14.04 -7.80
CA VAL A 303 1.21 13.45 -8.68
C VAL A 303 1.86 12.50 -9.70
N ALA A 304 2.94 12.92 -10.34
CA ALA A 304 3.66 12.11 -11.33
C ALA A 304 4.22 10.80 -10.74
N GLU A 305 4.78 10.83 -9.53
CA GLU A 305 5.24 9.63 -8.84
C GLU A 305 4.09 8.68 -8.48
N PHE A 306 2.97 9.21 -7.98
CA PHE A 306 1.79 8.38 -7.70
C PHE A 306 1.18 7.76 -8.96
N LEU A 307 1.18 8.48 -10.09
CA LEU A 307 0.67 7.96 -11.36
C LEU A 307 1.44 6.72 -11.86
N LYS A 308 2.74 6.61 -11.55
CA LYS A 308 3.53 5.39 -11.85
C LYS A 308 3.00 4.15 -11.12
N LEU A 309 2.24 4.35 -10.05
CA LEU A 309 1.65 3.32 -9.20
C LEU A 309 0.13 3.20 -9.38
N ALA A 310 -0.47 3.88 -10.38
CA ALA A 310 -1.92 3.94 -10.56
C ALA A 310 -2.59 2.57 -10.77
N SER A 311 -1.84 1.52 -11.14
CA SER A 311 -2.36 0.14 -11.18
C SER A 311 -2.60 -0.49 -9.81
N GLN A 312 -2.17 0.16 -8.71
CA GLN A 312 -2.30 -0.32 -7.34
C GLN A 312 -3.42 0.45 -6.61
N PRO A 313 -4.58 -0.15 -6.34
CA PRO A 313 -5.68 0.53 -5.66
C PRO A 313 -5.33 1.12 -4.29
N ALA A 314 -4.32 0.55 -3.61
CA ALA A 314 -3.84 1.04 -2.32
C ALA A 314 -3.35 2.50 -2.37
N VAL A 315 -2.86 3.00 -3.51
CA VAL A 315 -2.37 4.38 -3.64
C VAL A 315 -3.43 5.37 -4.13
N TRP A 316 -4.61 4.91 -4.53
CA TRP A 316 -5.60 5.76 -5.21
C TRP A 316 -6.09 6.92 -4.36
N THR A 317 -6.31 6.69 -3.06
CA THR A 317 -6.73 7.74 -2.14
C THR A 317 -5.63 8.80 -1.98
N SER A 318 -4.37 8.39 -1.86
CA SER A 318 -3.23 9.33 -1.77
C SER A 318 -3.01 10.10 -3.07
N LEU A 319 -3.08 9.41 -4.22
CA LEU A 319 -3.05 10.06 -5.54
C LEU A 319 -4.17 11.10 -5.66
N ALA A 320 -5.38 10.76 -5.26
CA ALA A 320 -6.53 11.66 -5.33
C ALA A 320 -6.34 12.92 -4.48
N PHE A 321 -5.84 12.79 -3.25
CA PHE A 321 -5.60 13.95 -2.39
C PHE A 321 -4.38 14.78 -2.82
N CYS A 322 -3.29 14.15 -3.27
CA CYS A 322 -2.15 14.88 -3.84
C CYS A 322 -2.58 15.69 -5.07
N THR A 323 -3.38 15.08 -5.96
CA THR A 323 -3.95 15.75 -7.14
C THR A 323 -4.93 16.86 -6.73
N CYS A 324 -5.74 16.65 -5.70
CA CYS A 324 -6.64 17.68 -5.16
C CYS A 324 -5.85 18.89 -4.63
N ASP A 325 -4.80 18.65 -3.84
CA ASP A 325 -3.97 19.71 -3.29
C ASP A 325 -3.21 20.45 -4.41
N HIS A 326 -2.76 19.75 -5.45
CA HIS A 326 -2.19 20.34 -6.67
C HIS A 326 -3.20 21.20 -7.44
N ALA A 327 -4.42 20.71 -7.64
CA ALA A 327 -5.49 21.46 -8.30
C ALA A 327 -5.85 22.74 -7.54
N VAL A 328 -5.90 22.69 -6.20
CA VAL A 328 -6.10 23.90 -5.37
C VAL A 328 -4.95 24.88 -5.59
N ALA A 329 -3.70 24.42 -5.59
CA ALA A 329 -2.55 25.27 -5.84
C ALA A 329 -2.57 25.89 -7.25
N LEU A 330 -2.95 25.13 -8.29
CA LEU A 330 -3.15 25.64 -9.65
C LEU A 330 -4.21 26.74 -9.69
N ALA A 331 -5.34 26.54 -9.00
CA ALA A 331 -6.41 27.53 -8.95
C ALA A 331 -5.95 28.84 -8.29
N LEU A 332 -5.18 28.74 -7.21
CA LEU A 332 -4.57 29.89 -6.53
C LEU A 332 -3.52 30.60 -7.41
N ALA A 333 -2.81 29.86 -8.25
CA ALA A 333 -1.89 30.39 -9.26
C ALA A 333 -2.59 30.94 -10.52
N GLY A 334 -3.92 31.00 -10.55
CA GLY A 334 -4.72 31.55 -11.66
C GLY A 334 -5.07 30.53 -12.76
N SER A 335 -4.60 29.29 -12.68
CA SER A 335 -4.83 28.23 -13.67
C SER A 335 -6.10 27.42 -13.37
N ARG A 336 -7.24 28.10 -13.23
CA ARG A 336 -8.52 27.48 -12.78
C ARG A 336 -9.06 26.40 -13.71
N GLU A 337 -8.87 26.52 -15.01
CA GLU A 337 -9.33 25.49 -15.96
C GLU A 337 -8.55 24.18 -15.81
N ALA A 338 -7.23 24.28 -15.69
CA ALA A 338 -6.37 23.12 -15.42
C ALA A 338 -6.73 22.48 -14.07
N ALA A 339 -6.92 23.30 -13.03
CA ALA A 339 -7.36 22.83 -11.72
C ALA A 339 -8.66 22.02 -11.77
N ARG A 340 -9.69 22.52 -12.48
CA ARG A 340 -10.96 21.79 -12.67
C ARG A 340 -10.76 20.48 -13.42
N ALA A 341 -9.97 20.51 -14.50
CA ALA A 341 -9.71 19.33 -15.32
C ALA A 341 -9.02 18.22 -14.50
N GLU A 342 -8.04 18.57 -13.67
CA GLU A 342 -7.36 17.62 -12.80
C GLU A 342 -8.27 17.09 -11.70
N LEU A 343 -8.99 17.97 -11.00
CA LEU A 343 -9.88 17.56 -9.91
C LEU A 343 -10.98 16.62 -10.41
N ALA A 344 -11.49 16.84 -11.63
CA ALA A 344 -12.50 15.99 -12.25
C ALA A 344 -12.02 14.52 -12.39
N GLN A 345 -10.73 14.27 -12.64
CA GLN A 345 -10.18 12.92 -12.79
C GLN A 345 -10.19 12.13 -11.47
N VAL A 346 -10.13 12.83 -10.33
CA VAL A 346 -10.03 12.23 -8.99
C VAL A 346 -11.26 12.48 -8.12
N TRP A 347 -12.27 13.17 -8.66
CA TRP A 347 -13.42 13.67 -7.89
C TRP A 347 -14.16 12.56 -7.16
N THR A 348 -14.35 11.38 -7.77
CA THR A 348 -15.00 10.24 -7.11
C THR A 348 -14.34 9.89 -5.77
N MET A 349 -13.02 9.83 -5.75
CA MET A 349 -12.24 9.49 -4.56
C MET A 349 -12.18 10.65 -3.57
N VAL A 350 -11.99 11.89 -4.06
CA VAL A 350 -12.00 13.09 -3.22
C VAL A 350 -13.36 13.24 -2.52
N ARG A 351 -14.47 13.13 -3.26
CA ARG A 351 -15.82 13.18 -2.72
C ARG A 351 -16.07 12.10 -1.66
N ALA A 352 -15.56 10.89 -1.88
CA ALA A 352 -15.74 9.78 -0.95
C ALA A 352 -14.97 9.98 0.37
N HIS A 353 -13.78 10.59 0.32
CA HIS A 353 -12.86 10.58 1.44
C HIS A 353 -12.59 11.92 2.11
N ALA A 354 -12.78 13.05 1.42
CA ALA A 354 -12.55 14.38 1.96
C ALA A 354 -13.53 14.71 3.09
N ASP A 355 -13.08 15.54 4.02
CA ASP A 355 -13.95 16.08 5.05
C ASP A 355 -14.89 17.16 4.49
N LYS A 356 -15.95 17.46 5.24
CA LYS A 356 -16.97 18.45 4.84
C LYS A 356 -16.36 19.84 4.58
N PRO A 357 -15.42 20.36 5.39
CA PRO A 357 -14.78 21.64 5.12
C PRO A 357 -14.07 21.70 3.76
N LEU A 358 -13.28 20.68 3.40
CA LEU A 358 -12.58 20.64 2.11
C LEU A 358 -13.58 20.57 0.95
N LEU A 359 -14.61 19.73 1.05
CA LEU A 359 -15.64 19.65 0.00
C LEU A 359 -16.34 20.99 -0.25
N ARG A 360 -16.73 21.69 0.83
CA ARG A 360 -17.37 23.01 0.73
C ARG A 360 -16.46 24.05 0.10
N MET A 361 -15.16 24.04 0.44
CA MET A 361 -14.17 24.94 -0.16
C MET A 361 -14.09 24.70 -1.68
N LEU A 362 -13.93 23.45 -2.11
CA LEU A 362 -13.83 23.09 -3.53
C LEU A 362 -15.08 23.50 -4.32
N GLN A 363 -16.27 23.39 -3.72
CA GLN A 363 -17.53 23.81 -4.33
C GLN A 363 -17.66 25.34 -4.39
N ALA A 364 -17.35 26.04 -3.30
CA ALA A 364 -17.38 27.49 -3.23
C ALA A 364 -16.41 28.15 -4.23
N ASP A 365 -15.26 27.54 -4.46
CA ASP A 365 -14.25 28.01 -5.42
C ASP A 365 -14.56 27.63 -6.88
N GLY A 366 -15.69 26.94 -7.11
CA GLY A 366 -16.11 26.48 -8.43
C GLY A 366 -15.16 25.44 -9.04
N LEU A 367 -14.42 24.72 -8.21
CA LEU A 367 -13.51 23.65 -8.63
C LEU A 367 -14.24 22.31 -8.76
N ALA A 368 -15.26 22.08 -7.93
CA ALA A 368 -16.04 20.85 -7.90
C ALA A 368 -17.54 21.09 -8.14
N PRO A 369 -18.28 20.07 -8.63
CA PRO A 369 -19.75 20.12 -8.70
C PRO A 369 -20.39 20.29 -7.31
N ASN A 370 -21.53 21.00 -7.29
CA ASN A 370 -22.36 21.17 -6.09
C ASN A 370 -22.95 19.86 -5.58
#